data_AF-A0A5J4SCN7-F1
#
_entry.id   AF-A0A5J4SCN7-F1
#
_cell.length_a   1.000
_cell.length_b   1.000
_cell.length_c   1.000
_cell.angle_alpha   90.00
_cell.angle_beta   90.00
_cell.angle_gamma   90.00
#
_symmetry.space_group_name_H-M   'P 1'
#
loop_
_entity.id
_entity.type
_entity.pdbx_description
1 polymer ?
#
loop_
_entity_poly.entity_id
_entity_poly.type
_entity_poly.pdbx_seq_one_letter_code
_entity_poly.pdbx_strand_id
1 'polypeptide(L)'
;MAVASVALGFDGELKVLVGFDVEGNIHTYSLLSHSETPGLGSKASDWFKEGNKGSIKGLNPGIKPLTVSKDGGDIDAITASTITSRAFLSAINKAYAAYKDNADGITSATPKAEPDISDGTTSASPKEN
;
A
#
# COMPACT_ATOMS: atom_id res chain seq x y z
N MET A 1 10.27 -8.66 -11.72
CA MET A 1 9.81 -9.43 -10.54
C MET A 1 8.55 -8.79 -9.97
N ALA A 2 7.58 -9.56 -9.47
CA ALA A 2 6.40 -9.00 -8.82
C ALA A 2 6.46 -9.16 -7.30
N VAL A 3 6.14 -8.10 -6.56
CA VAL A 3 6.14 -8.06 -5.10
C VAL A 3 4.78 -7.58 -4.60
N ALA A 4 4.18 -8.36 -3.70
CA ALA A 4 2.94 -8.00 -3.03
C ALA A 4 3.25 -7.22 -1.75
N SER A 5 2.41 -6.23 -1.42
CA SER A 5 2.54 -5.45 -0.19
C SER A 5 1.19 -5.02 0.33
N VAL A 6 1.16 -4.75 1.64
CA VAL A 6 -0.04 -4.34 2.35
C VAL A 6 0.23 -3.00 3.04
N ALA A 7 -0.74 -2.10 2.99
CA ALA A 7 -0.76 -0.87 3.77
C ALA A 7 -2.14 -0.63 4.39
N LEU A 8 -2.19 0.24 5.39
CA LEU A 8 -3.44 0.65 6.03
C LEU A 8 -4.00 1.87 5.29
N GLY A 9 -5.17 1.70 4.67
CA GLY A 9 -5.96 2.73 4.04
C GLY A 9 -6.86 3.47 5.04
N PHE A 10 -7.92 4.10 4.54
CA PHE A 10 -8.86 4.85 5.38
C PHE A 10 -9.75 3.93 6.25
N ASP A 11 -10.30 2.87 5.67
CA ASP A 11 -11.31 2.00 6.32
C ASP A 11 -10.73 0.61 6.68
N GLY A 12 -9.48 0.33 6.30
CA GLY A 12 -8.85 -0.96 6.55
C GLY A 12 -7.64 -1.23 5.67
N GLU A 13 -7.25 -2.51 5.60
CA GLU A 13 -6.08 -2.95 4.84
C GLU A 13 -6.28 -2.84 3.32
N LEU A 14 -5.20 -2.46 2.65
CA LEU A 14 -5.09 -2.30 1.22
C LEU A 14 -3.92 -3.14 0.72
N LYS A 15 -4.21 -4.13 -0.13
CA LYS A 15 -3.25 -5.08 -0.69
C LYS A 15 -2.98 -4.76 -2.15
N VAL A 16 -1.72 -4.55 -2.49
CA VAL A 16 -1.26 -4.26 -3.85
C VAL A 16 -0.26 -5.30 -4.30
N LEU A 17 -0.21 -5.53 -5.61
CA LEU A 17 0.83 -6.27 -6.30
C LEU A 17 1.53 -5.32 -7.26
N VAL A 18 2.86 -5.26 -7.22
CA VAL A 18 3.64 -4.38 -8.08
C VAL A 18 4.71 -5.19 -8.79
N GLY A 19 4.75 -5.11 -10.11
CA GLY A 19 5.80 -5.63 -10.97
C GLY A 19 6.90 -4.60 -11.18
N PHE A 20 8.11 -4.93 -10.78
CA PHE A 20 9.33 -4.16 -11.02
C PHE A 20 10.16 -4.78 -12.15
N ASP A 21 10.78 -3.93 -12.96
CA ASP A 21 11.76 -4.31 -13.97
C ASP A 21 13.16 -4.48 -13.35
N VAL A 22 14.16 -4.96 -14.11
CA VAL A 22 15.53 -5.17 -13.62
C VAL A 22 16.18 -3.87 -13.13
N GLU A 23 15.78 -2.75 -13.71
CA GLU A 23 16.20 -1.40 -13.31
C GLU A 23 15.46 -0.88 -12.07
N GLY A 24 14.43 -1.61 -11.60
CA GLY A 24 13.57 -1.19 -10.48
C GLY A 24 12.43 -0.26 -10.87
N ASN A 25 12.20 -0.06 -12.17
CA ASN A 25 11.07 0.70 -12.68
C ASN A 25 9.77 -0.10 -12.53
N ILE A 26 8.65 0.57 -12.24
CA ILE A 26 7.34 -0.08 -12.15
C ILE A 26 6.85 -0.45 -13.55
N HIS A 27 6.82 -1.75 -13.85
CA HIS A 27 6.34 -2.28 -15.11
C HIS A 27 4.81 -2.50 -15.08
N THR A 28 4.30 -3.11 -14.02
CA THR A 28 2.87 -3.39 -13.81
C THR A 28 2.48 -3.20 -12.35
N TYR A 29 1.20 -3.00 -12.08
CA TYR A 29 0.68 -2.96 -10.72
C TYR A 29 -0.82 -3.28 -10.72
N SER A 30 -1.32 -3.81 -9.61
CA SER A 30 -2.71 -4.16 -9.45
C SER A 30 -3.14 -4.08 -7.99
N LEU A 31 -4.36 -3.60 -7.76
CA LEU A 31 -4.98 -3.57 -6.44
C LEU A 31 -5.70 -4.92 -6.23
N LEU A 32 -5.16 -5.74 -5.32
CA LEU A 32 -5.70 -7.08 -5.05
C LEU A 32 -6.90 -7.03 -4.11
N SER A 33 -6.86 -6.14 -3.13
CA SER A 33 -7.92 -5.98 -2.14
C SER A 33 -7.84 -4.60 -1.52
N HIS A 34 -8.98 -4.01 -1.22
CA HIS A 34 -9.05 -2.82 -0.38
C HIS A 34 -10.31 -2.91 0.50
N SER A 35 -10.18 -2.58 1.78
CA SER A 35 -11.33 -2.22 2.63
C SER A 35 -11.37 -0.71 2.68
N GLU A 36 -12.14 -0.10 1.79
CA GLU A 36 -12.44 1.33 1.89
C GLU A 36 -13.93 1.55 1.76
N THR A 37 -14.38 2.63 2.39
CA THR A 37 -15.77 3.04 2.38
C THR A 37 -16.30 3.11 0.93
N PRO A 38 -17.43 2.43 0.62
CA PRO A 38 -18.01 2.43 -0.71
C PRO A 38 -18.25 3.84 -1.25
N GLY A 39 -17.78 4.10 -2.47
CA GLY A 39 -18.07 5.32 -3.24
C GLY A 39 -16.92 6.32 -3.36
N LEU A 40 -16.16 6.56 -2.28
CA LEU A 40 -15.00 7.47 -2.30
C LEU A 40 -13.71 6.72 -2.59
N GLY A 41 -13.39 5.74 -1.73
CA GLY A 41 -12.16 4.96 -1.79
C GLY A 41 -12.13 3.89 -2.88
N SER A 42 -13.30 3.34 -3.22
CA SER A 42 -13.46 2.29 -4.23
C SER A 42 -12.97 2.66 -5.63
N LYS A 43 -12.74 3.97 -5.88
CA LYS A 43 -12.15 4.46 -7.12
C LYS A 43 -10.66 4.19 -7.20
N ALA A 44 -9.99 3.73 -6.15
CA ALA A 44 -8.56 3.45 -6.16
C ALA A 44 -8.15 2.47 -7.28
N SER A 45 -8.94 1.42 -7.50
CA SER A 45 -8.69 0.43 -8.56
C SER A 45 -8.71 1.03 -9.97
N ASP A 46 -9.54 2.04 -10.19
CA ASP A 46 -9.68 2.70 -11.49
C ASP A 46 -8.72 3.89 -11.61
N TRP A 47 -8.56 4.67 -10.54
CA TRP A 47 -7.69 5.84 -10.48
C TRP A 47 -6.22 5.48 -10.63
N PHE A 48 -5.77 4.47 -9.87
CA PHE A 48 -4.44 3.88 -9.97
C PHE A 48 -4.49 2.73 -10.99
N LYS A 49 -4.98 3.02 -12.18
CA LYS A 49 -4.88 2.13 -13.33
C LYS A 49 -3.95 2.75 -14.36
N GLU A 50 -3.29 1.89 -15.12
CA GLU A 50 -2.45 2.34 -16.23
C GLU A 50 -3.24 3.25 -17.19
N GLY A 51 -2.70 4.44 -17.44
CA GLY A 51 -3.30 5.43 -18.34
C GLY A 51 -4.19 6.48 -17.66
N ASN A 52 -4.46 6.34 -16.35
CA ASN A 52 -5.21 7.34 -15.58
C ASN A 52 -4.27 8.34 -14.87
N LYS A 53 -4.87 9.39 -14.27
CA LYS A 53 -4.14 10.47 -13.59
C LYS A 53 -3.27 9.99 -12.41
N GLY A 54 -3.65 8.89 -11.77
CA GLY A 54 -2.88 8.26 -10.70
C GLY A 54 -1.84 7.25 -11.19
N SER A 55 -1.60 7.15 -12.50
CA SER A 55 -0.77 6.09 -13.06
C SER A 55 0.70 6.24 -12.64
N ILE A 56 1.24 5.19 -12.02
CA ILE A 56 2.63 5.13 -11.51
C ILE A 56 3.56 4.33 -12.43
N LYS A 57 3.07 3.90 -13.59
CA LYS A 57 3.83 3.07 -14.54
C LYS A 57 5.07 3.83 -15.02
N GLY A 58 6.20 3.15 -15.06
CA GLY A 58 7.48 3.71 -15.48
C GLY A 58 8.20 4.52 -14.41
N LEU A 59 7.60 4.72 -13.23
CA LEU A 59 8.28 5.40 -12.13
C LEU A 59 9.19 4.45 -11.35
N ASN A 60 10.21 5.03 -10.71
CA ASN A 60 11.19 4.29 -9.94
C ASN A 60 11.20 4.72 -8.46
N PRO A 61 10.52 3.97 -7.58
CA PRO A 61 10.51 4.25 -6.14
C PRO A 61 11.89 4.20 -5.47
N GLY A 62 12.92 3.66 -6.14
CA GLY A 62 14.29 3.66 -5.63
C GLY A 62 15.09 4.93 -5.88
N ILE A 63 14.65 5.76 -6.83
CA ILE A 63 15.26 7.07 -7.08
C ILE A 63 14.56 8.12 -6.21
N LYS A 64 13.23 8.08 -6.20
CA LYS A 64 12.40 9.00 -5.43
C LYS A 64 11.18 8.25 -4.89
N PRO A 65 10.90 8.33 -3.58
CA PRO A 65 9.70 7.70 -3.02
C PRO A 65 8.47 8.27 -3.70
N LEU A 66 7.53 7.40 -4.05
CA LEU A 66 6.28 7.82 -4.65
C LEU A 66 5.41 8.47 -3.57
N THR A 67 5.08 9.73 -3.76
CA THR A 67 4.20 10.49 -2.88
C THR A 67 3.18 11.25 -3.72
N VAL A 68 2.10 11.69 -3.07
CA VAL A 68 1.07 12.47 -3.75
C VAL A 68 1.58 13.89 -4.03
N SER A 69 1.08 14.54 -5.07
CA SER A 69 1.47 15.91 -5.43
C SER A 69 1.18 16.93 -4.34
N LYS A 70 0.17 16.66 -3.49
CA LYS A 70 -0.12 17.46 -2.29
C LYS A 70 1.02 17.45 -1.26
N ASP A 71 1.85 16.41 -1.30
CA ASP A 71 2.99 16.16 -0.41
C ASP A 71 4.33 16.52 -1.08
N GLY A 72 4.31 17.10 -2.28
CA GLY A 72 5.50 17.40 -3.08
C GLY A 72 5.95 16.26 -4.03
N GLY A 73 5.11 15.25 -4.23
CA GLY A 73 5.34 14.17 -5.17
C GLY A 73 4.79 14.43 -6.58
N ASP A 74 4.83 13.38 -7.39
CA ASP A 74 4.48 13.44 -8.81
C ASP A 74 3.12 12.77 -9.10
N ILE A 75 2.45 12.20 -8.08
CA ILE A 75 1.22 11.42 -8.24
C ILE A 75 -0.03 12.20 -7.82
N ASP A 76 -1.04 12.25 -8.68
CA ASP A 76 -2.31 12.88 -8.34
C ASP A 76 -3.10 12.00 -7.35
N ALA A 77 -3.52 12.60 -6.23
CA ALA A 77 -4.36 11.92 -5.26
C ALA A 77 -5.81 11.82 -5.75
N ILE A 78 -6.51 10.77 -5.33
CA ILE A 78 -7.96 10.67 -5.51
C ILE A 78 -8.62 11.84 -4.77
N THR A 79 -9.47 12.59 -5.47
CA THR A 79 -10.22 13.70 -4.88
C THR A 79 -11.06 13.20 -3.70
N ALA A 80 -10.93 13.87 -2.55
CA ALA A 80 -11.55 13.50 -1.27
C ALA A 80 -11.11 12.15 -0.65
N SER A 81 -10.12 11.45 -1.22
CA SER A 81 -9.57 10.19 -0.68
C SER A 81 -8.03 10.21 -0.62
N THR A 82 -7.49 11.24 0.04
CA THR A 82 -6.03 11.45 0.16
C THR A 82 -5.37 10.40 1.06
N ILE A 83 -6.05 9.92 2.11
CA ILE A 83 -5.55 8.88 3.03
C ILE A 83 -5.25 7.60 2.25
N THR A 84 -6.22 7.15 1.46
CA THR A 84 -6.09 6.01 0.55
C THR A 84 -4.97 6.18 -0.44
N SER A 85 -4.89 7.34 -1.07
CA SER A 85 -3.87 7.62 -2.07
C SER A 85 -2.47 7.51 -1.47
N ARG A 86 -2.29 8.03 -0.25
CA ARG A 86 -1.04 7.88 0.52
C ARG A 86 -0.77 6.43 0.91
N ALA A 87 -1.78 5.69 1.35
CA ALA A 87 -1.65 4.28 1.71
C ALA A 87 -1.20 3.43 0.52
N PHE A 88 -1.84 3.61 -0.65
CA PHE A 88 -1.47 2.94 -1.89
C PHE A 88 0.00 3.21 -2.24
N LEU A 89 0.42 4.48 -2.31
CA LEU A 89 1.80 4.82 -2.63
C LEU A 89 2.80 4.31 -1.58
N SER A 90 2.44 4.35 -0.29
CA SER A 90 3.24 3.78 0.79
C SER A 90 3.44 2.27 0.63
N ALA A 91 2.39 1.53 0.24
CA ALA A 91 2.47 0.10 -0.04
C ALA A 91 3.45 -0.20 -1.17
N ILE A 92 3.52 0.66 -2.20
CA ILE A 92 4.43 0.49 -3.34
C ILE A 92 5.88 0.80 -2.97
N ASN A 93 6.11 1.85 -2.19
CA ASN A 93 7.45 2.12 -1.66
C ASN A 93 7.93 0.97 -0.77
N LYS A 94 7.05 0.37 0.04
CA LYS A 94 7.33 -0.85 0.82
C LYS A 94 7.62 -2.05 -0.08
N ALA A 95 6.83 -2.25 -1.13
CA ALA A 95 7.05 -3.32 -2.11
C ALA A 95 8.40 -3.18 -2.80
N TYR A 96 8.83 -1.96 -3.10
CA TYR A 96 10.13 -1.71 -3.69
C TYR A 96 11.27 -1.94 -2.71
N ALA A 97 11.13 -1.52 -1.45
CA ALA A 97 12.11 -1.81 -0.41
C ALA A 97 12.27 -3.34 -0.25
N ALA A 98 11.16 -4.07 -0.21
CA ALA A 98 11.15 -5.52 -0.20
C ALA A 98 11.75 -6.12 -1.49
N TYR A 99 11.49 -5.54 -2.67
CA TYR A 99 12.12 -5.96 -3.93
C TYR A 99 13.64 -5.82 -3.89
N LYS A 100 14.15 -4.68 -3.40
CA LYS A 100 15.58 -4.41 -3.26
C LYS A 100 16.24 -5.37 -2.27
N ASP A 101 15.58 -5.62 -1.15
CA ASP A 101 16.02 -6.56 -0.12
C ASP A 101 16.00 -8.02 -0.64
N ASN A 102 14.92 -8.40 -1.33
CA ASN A 102 14.75 -9.75 -1.90
C ASN A 102 15.59 -10.00 -3.16
N ALA A 103 16.02 -8.96 -3.88
CA ALA A 103 16.97 -9.08 -4.98
C ALA A 103 18.35 -9.55 -4.49
N ASP A 104 18.64 -9.40 -3.20
CA ASP A 104 19.84 -9.96 -2.54
C ASP A 104 19.57 -11.35 -1.92
N GLY A 105 18.32 -11.73 -1.69
CA GLY A 105 17.95 -13.03 -1.14
C GLY A 105 16.47 -13.37 -1.29
N ILE A 106 16.17 -14.43 -2.03
CA ILE A 106 14.85 -15.05 -2.22
C ILE A 106 13.98 -15.06 -0.94
N THR A 107 12.75 -14.55 -1.07
CA THR A 107 11.55 -14.75 -0.23
C THR A 107 11.36 -13.86 1.00
N SER A 108 10.22 -13.16 1.06
CA SER A 108 9.21 -13.33 2.13
C SER A 108 8.03 -12.38 1.93
N ALA A 109 6.91 -12.94 1.49
CA ALA A 109 5.61 -12.37 1.79
C ALA A 109 5.50 -12.23 3.33
N THR A 110 5.68 -11.03 3.86
CA THR A 110 5.38 -10.75 5.27
C THR A 110 3.98 -10.14 5.36
N PRO A 111 2.95 -10.91 5.75
CA PRO A 111 1.76 -10.34 6.35
C PRO A 111 2.14 -9.86 7.76
N LYS A 112 2.44 -8.57 7.90
CA LYS A 112 2.41 -7.91 9.21
C LYS A 112 1.20 -6.99 9.26
N ALA A 113 0.03 -7.61 9.33
CA ALA A 113 -1.13 -6.99 9.93
C ALA A 113 -1.19 -7.51 11.37
N GLU A 114 -0.57 -6.78 12.29
CA GLU A 114 -1.00 -6.79 13.68
C GLU A 114 -2.10 -5.74 13.78
N PRO A 115 -3.38 -6.12 13.91
CA PRO A 115 -4.36 -5.19 14.44
C PRO A 115 -4.14 -5.12 15.95
N ASP A 116 -3.50 -4.04 16.40
CA ASP A 116 -3.69 -3.55 17.76
C ASP A 116 -5.16 -3.12 17.86
N ILE A 117 -5.98 -3.95 18.50
CA ILE A 117 -7.29 -3.54 18.99
C ILE A 117 -7.14 -3.39 20.51
N SER A 118 -6.71 -2.21 20.92
CA SER A 118 -6.79 -1.74 22.31
C SER A 118 -7.96 -0.78 22.45
N ASP A 119 -9.15 -1.27 22.82
CA ASP A 119 -10.13 -0.64 23.73
C ASP A 119 -11.33 -1.59 23.91
N GLY A 120 -11.80 -2.04 25.07
CA GLY A 120 -11.45 -1.83 26.47
C GLY A 120 -12.44 -2.64 27.34
N THR A 121 -12.06 -3.00 28.57
CA THR A 121 -12.92 -3.11 29.77
C THR A 121 -12.21 -3.88 30.90
N THR A 122 -11.98 -3.12 31.98
CA THR A 122 -11.69 -3.44 33.39
C THR A 122 -11.67 -4.90 33.89
N SER A 123 -10.69 -5.13 34.76
CA SER A 123 -10.55 -6.19 35.78
C SER A 123 -11.84 -6.67 36.44
N ALA A 124 -11.95 -7.99 36.65
CA ALA A 124 -12.08 -8.61 37.99
C ALA A 124 -11.94 -10.15 37.92
N SER A 125 -11.09 -10.72 38.79
CA SER A 125 -10.83 -12.15 39.00
C SER A 125 -12.05 -12.95 39.49
N PRO A 126 -11.98 -14.28 39.43
CA PRO A 126 -12.06 -15.06 40.66
C PRO A 126 -10.87 -16.00 40.85
N LYS A 127 -10.38 -16.05 42.09
CA LYS A 127 -9.48 -17.10 42.61
C LYS A 127 -10.22 -18.45 42.61
N GLU A 128 -9.50 -19.52 42.27
CA GLU A 128 -9.86 -20.88 42.67
C GLU A 128 -8.78 -21.40 43.64
N ASN A 129 -9.26 -22.19 44.61
CA ASN A 129 -8.62 -22.80 45.79
C ASN A 129 -8.47 -21.98 47.08
#